data_AF-A0A1F1ZB47-F1
#
_entry.id   AF-A0A1F1ZB47-F1
#
_cell.length_a   1.000
_cell.length_b   1.000
_cell.length_c   1.000
_cell.angle_alpha   90.00
_cell.angle_beta   90.00
_cell.angle_gamma   90.00
#
_symmetry.space_group_name_H-M   'P 1'
#
loop_
_entity.id
_entity.type
_entity.pdbx_description
1 polymer ?
#
loop_
_entity_poly.entity_id
_entity_poly.type
_entity_poly.pdbx_seq_one_letter_code
_entity_poly.pdbx_strand_id
1 'polypeptide(L)'
;MRISKSRNKRRQVAYTVELSEYDAEPPTRTWLLADLPDKINPELEAVALYLVFGRWCGGEFIVPQKMGPNTAAAITRHAGMDFFPNPIEYYPKPLMKGTKSITLSDHLSKIDRQSLVVLNSDSWNGSLKSTSSLIISTNANLFEQDDHKFYSRLAPALLLAEELEMAEVVVDGATSDGFEGLSALFRQVGISLSVAG
;
A
#
# COMPACT_ATOMS: atom_id res chain seq x y z
N MET A 1 6.20 12.64 -10.74
CA MET A 1 4.88 12.09 -10.37
C MET A 1 4.27 12.77 -9.15
N ARG A 2 3.07 13.33 -9.30
CA ARG A 2 2.28 13.91 -8.20
C ARG A 2 1.01 13.11 -7.96
N ILE A 3 0.73 12.78 -6.71
CA ILE A 3 -0.43 11.97 -6.30
C ILE A 3 -1.39 12.85 -5.51
N SER A 4 -2.65 12.84 -5.92
CA SER A 4 -3.76 13.49 -5.21
C SER A 4 -4.73 12.46 -4.66
N LYS A 5 -5.32 12.76 -3.49
CA LYS A 5 -6.35 11.94 -2.86
C LYS A 5 -7.71 12.61 -3.00
N SER A 6 -8.71 11.86 -3.45
CA SER A 6 -10.10 12.32 -3.52
C SER A 6 -11.07 11.22 -3.13
N ARG A 7 -12.34 11.57 -2.92
CA ARG A 7 -13.42 10.60 -2.71
C ARG A 7 -14.46 10.77 -3.82
N ASN A 8 -14.82 9.68 -4.49
CA ASN A 8 -15.75 9.74 -5.62
C ASN A 8 -17.23 9.70 -5.16
N LYS A 9 -18.17 9.83 -6.12
CA LYS A 9 -19.62 9.80 -5.84
C LYS A 9 -20.11 8.50 -5.19
N ARG A 10 -19.37 7.40 -5.38
CA ARG A 10 -19.65 6.08 -4.78
C ARG A 10 -18.96 5.89 -3.42
N ARG A 11 -18.44 6.98 -2.83
CA ARG A 11 -17.68 7.01 -1.57
C ARG A 11 -16.36 6.24 -1.61
N GLN A 12 -15.91 5.77 -2.77
CA GLN A 12 -14.61 5.12 -2.91
C GLN A 12 -13.51 6.18 -2.78
N VAL A 13 -12.39 5.80 -2.18
CA VAL A 13 -11.18 6.64 -2.15
C VAL A 13 -10.40 6.43 -3.43
N ALA A 14 -9.95 7.52 -4.03
CA ALA A 14 -9.19 7.53 -5.26
C ALA A 14 -7.85 8.24 -5.05
N TYR A 15 -6.75 7.55 -5.35
CA TYR A 15 -5.44 8.16 -5.53
C TYR A 15 -5.19 8.33 -7.02
N THR A 16 -5.03 9.57 -7.47
CA THR A 16 -4.86 9.91 -8.89
C THR A 16 -3.48 10.50 -9.11
N VAL A 17 -2.78 9.98 -10.12
CA VAL A 17 -1.46 10.48 -10.51
C VAL A 17 -1.56 11.53 -11.61
N GLU A 18 -0.76 12.56 -11.46
CA GLU A 18 -0.35 13.50 -12.51
C GLU A 18 1.10 13.17 -12.86
N LEU A 19 1.33 12.87 -14.15
CA LEU A 19 2.63 12.48 -14.67
C LEU A 19 3.49 13.72 -14.97
N SER A 20 4.74 13.66 -14.54
CA SER A 20 5.82 14.57 -14.94
C SER A 20 6.47 14.05 -16.24
N GLU A 21 7.33 14.87 -16.87
CA GLU A 21 7.95 14.58 -18.17
C GLU A 21 8.71 13.23 -18.23
N TYR A 22 9.34 12.81 -17.13
CA TYR A 22 10.14 11.60 -17.05
C TYR A 22 9.41 10.39 -16.45
N ASP A 23 8.13 10.53 -16.11
CA ASP A 23 7.34 9.42 -15.59
C ASP A 23 6.90 8.48 -16.73
N ALA A 24 6.86 7.19 -16.44
CA ALA A 24 6.22 6.22 -17.31
C ALA A 24 4.69 6.24 -17.11
N GLU A 25 3.94 5.81 -18.12
CA GLU A 25 2.48 5.69 -18.02
C GLU A 25 2.11 4.41 -17.25
N PRO A 26 1.38 4.51 -16.11
CA PRO A 26 0.87 3.34 -15.42
C PRO A 26 -0.33 2.72 -16.17
N PRO A 27 -0.70 1.45 -15.88
CA PRO A 27 -1.87 0.80 -16.47
C PRO A 27 -3.18 1.58 -16.28
N THR A 28 -3.27 2.32 -15.18
CA THR A 28 -4.29 3.33 -14.94
C THR A 28 -3.71 4.46 -14.11
N ARG A 29 -4.17 5.69 -14.36
CA ARG A 29 -3.79 6.88 -13.59
C ARG A 29 -4.48 6.96 -12.23
N THR A 30 -5.36 6.02 -11.90
CA THR A 30 -6.16 6.07 -10.67
C THR A 30 -6.19 4.72 -9.99
N TRP A 31 -5.75 4.71 -8.73
CA TRP A 31 -5.93 3.60 -7.80
C TRP A 31 -7.16 3.86 -6.95
N LEU A 32 -8.12 2.95 -7.00
CA LEU A 32 -9.42 3.03 -6.35
C LEU A 32 -9.52 2.00 -5.23
N LEU A 33 -9.97 2.44 -4.06
CA LEU A 33 -10.29 1.59 -2.92
C LEU A 33 -11.72 1.84 -2.48
N ALA A 34 -12.48 0.77 -2.24
CA ALA A 34 -13.88 0.89 -1.87
C ALA A 34 -14.10 1.60 -0.53
N ASP A 35 -13.20 1.41 0.43
CA ASP A 35 -13.31 1.96 1.76
C ASP A 35 -11.93 2.18 2.39
N LEU A 36 -11.81 3.22 3.20
CA LEU A 36 -10.60 3.53 3.97
C LEU A 36 -11.01 4.35 5.20
N PRO A 37 -10.23 4.24 6.30
CA PRO A 37 -10.43 5.07 7.47
C PRO A 37 -10.22 6.55 7.11
N ASP A 38 -10.93 7.44 7.82
CA ASP A 38 -10.86 8.89 7.57
C ASP A 38 -9.47 9.48 7.82
N LYS A 39 -8.71 8.86 8.72
CA LYS A 39 -7.32 9.20 9.03
C LYS A 39 -6.46 7.99 8.72
N ILE A 40 -5.41 8.22 7.94
CA ILE A 40 -4.40 7.23 7.60
C ILE A 40 -3.05 7.80 8.01
N ASN A 41 -2.23 6.97 8.64
CA ASN A 41 -0.86 7.32 8.95
C ASN A 41 -0.11 7.76 7.67
N PRO A 42 0.48 8.96 7.63
CA PRO A 42 1.19 9.45 6.45
C PRO A 42 2.35 8.55 6.01
N GLU A 43 3.02 7.87 6.95
CA GLU A 43 4.13 6.97 6.62
C GLU A 43 3.62 5.73 5.87
N LEU A 44 2.51 5.15 6.36
CA LEU A 44 1.85 4.02 5.73
C LEU A 44 1.27 4.38 4.36
N GLU A 45 0.67 5.58 4.26
CA GLU A 45 0.14 6.08 2.99
C GLU A 45 1.25 6.28 1.96
N ALA A 46 2.39 6.86 2.35
CA ALA A 46 3.52 7.06 1.46
C ALA A 46 4.09 5.74 0.91
N VAL A 47 4.28 4.74 1.79
CA VAL A 47 4.77 3.43 1.37
C VAL A 47 3.73 2.73 0.49
N ALA A 48 2.45 2.75 0.85
CA ALA A 48 1.38 2.15 0.04
C ALA A 48 1.34 2.75 -1.37
N LEU A 49 1.42 4.07 -1.49
CA LEU A 49 1.46 4.76 -2.78
C LEU A 49 2.72 4.42 -3.58
N TYR A 50 3.85 4.26 -2.91
CA TYR A 50 5.10 3.85 -3.56
C TYR A 50 4.98 2.41 -4.11
N LEU A 51 4.34 1.49 -3.39
CA LEU A 51 4.11 0.13 -3.89
C LEU A 51 3.21 0.10 -5.13
N VAL A 52 2.27 1.04 -5.25
CA VAL A 52 1.30 1.10 -6.36
C VAL A 52 1.82 1.91 -7.54
N PHE A 53 2.62 2.95 -7.33
CA PHE A 53 3.01 3.89 -8.39
C PHE A 53 4.53 4.07 -8.56
N GLY A 54 5.33 3.63 -7.59
CA GLY A 54 6.76 3.92 -7.53
C GLY A 54 7.55 3.47 -8.75
N ARG A 55 7.17 2.34 -9.36
CA ARG A 55 7.82 1.80 -10.58
C ARG A 55 7.67 2.71 -11.81
N TRP A 56 6.61 3.50 -11.87
CA TRP A 56 6.33 4.40 -13.00
C TRP A 56 6.84 5.83 -12.75
N CYS A 57 7.39 6.10 -11.57
CA CYS A 57 7.89 7.40 -11.20
C CYS A 57 9.34 7.57 -11.69
N GLY A 58 9.58 8.63 -12.47
CA GLY A 58 10.90 8.98 -13.03
C GLY A 58 11.83 9.70 -12.04
N GLY A 59 11.40 9.90 -10.79
CA GLY A 59 12.24 10.44 -9.72
C GLY A 59 11.44 11.26 -8.71
N GLU A 60 10.76 12.31 -9.17
CA GLU A 60 9.94 13.16 -8.29
C GLU A 60 8.69 12.41 -7.82
N PHE A 61 8.56 12.15 -6.52
CA PHE A 61 7.44 11.39 -5.98
C PHE A 61 6.71 12.21 -4.91
N ILE A 62 5.65 12.91 -5.31
CA ILE A 62 4.87 13.78 -4.42
C ILE A 62 3.61 13.04 -3.96
N VAL A 63 3.50 12.78 -2.66
CA VAL A 63 2.32 12.16 -2.02
C VAL A 63 1.41 13.22 -1.36
N PRO A 64 0.14 12.87 -1.02
CA PRO A 64 -0.81 13.82 -0.45
C PRO A 64 -0.45 14.33 0.95
N GLN A 65 0.18 13.50 1.79
CA GLN A 65 0.48 13.81 3.19
C GLN A 65 1.99 13.82 3.44
N LYS A 66 2.45 14.64 4.39
CA LYS A 66 3.89 14.73 4.70
C LYS A 66 4.39 13.46 5.39
N MET A 67 5.41 12.83 4.81
CA MET A 67 6.09 11.67 5.40
C MET A 67 7.34 12.09 6.18
N GLY A 68 7.83 11.22 7.04
CA GLY A 68 9.06 11.42 7.78
C GLY A 68 10.31 11.19 6.91
N PRO A 69 11.46 11.77 7.30
CA PRO A 69 12.70 11.62 6.55
C PRO A 69 13.18 10.16 6.46
N ASN A 70 12.89 9.35 7.47
CA ASN A 70 13.29 7.93 7.48
C ASN A 70 12.51 7.11 6.46
N THR A 71 11.20 7.37 6.31
CA THR A 71 10.35 6.72 5.30
C THR A 71 10.77 7.15 3.90
N ALA A 72 11.02 8.45 3.69
CA ALA A 72 11.56 8.94 2.42
C ALA A 72 12.89 8.24 2.06
N ALA A 73 13.83 8.16 3.00
CA ALA A 73 15.11 7.49 2.78
C ALA A 73 14.96 5.98 2.50
N ALA A 74 14.00 5.31 3.13
CA ALA A 74 13.72 3.89 2.87
C ALA A 74 13.12 3.68 1.48
N ILE A 75 12.18 4.54 1.05
CA ILE A 75 11.62 4.53 -0.31
C ILE A 75 12.73 4.75 -1.34
N THR A 76 13.56 5.79 -1.17
CA THR A 76 14.67 6.07 -2.10
C THR A 76 15.66 4.91 -2.18
N ARG A 77 16.02 4.30 -1.04
CA ARG A 77 16.90 3.11 -1.01
C ARG A 77 16.27 1.93 -1.75
N HIS A 78 14.98 1.68 -1.53
CA HIS A 78 14.27 0.59 -2.20
C HIS A 78 14.14 0.83 -3.71
N ALA A 79 13.94 2.07 -4.13
CA ALA A 79 13.81 2.41 -5.55
C ALA A 79 15.09 2.13 -6.36
N GLY A 80 16.27 2.14 -5.72
CA GLY A 80 17.53 1.83 -6.38
C GLY A 80 17.96 2.87 -7.44
N MET A 81 17.33 4.03 -7.45
CA MET A 81 17.59 5.15 -8.36
C MET A 81 17.43 6.49 -7.63
N ASP A 82 17.79 7.59 -8.30
CA ASP A 82 17.53 8.94 -7.79
C ASP A 82 16.03 9.19 -7.69
N PHE A 83 15.51 8.98 -6.48
CA PHE A 83 14.11 9.07 -6.13
C PHE A 83 13.93 10.12 -5.04
N PHE A 84 13.02 11.05 -5.24
CA PHE A 84 12.84 12.25 -4.42
C PHE A 84 11.44 12.30 -3.79
N PRO A 85 11.17 11.50 -2.74
CA PRO A 85 9.90 11.54 -2.02
C PRO A 85 9.65 12.90 -1.38
N ASN A 86 8.44 13.42 -1.58
CA ASN A 86 7.97 14.67 -1.02
C ASN A 86 6.46 14.59 -0.73
N PRO A 87 5.90 15.44 0.14
CA PRO A 87 6.58 16.38 1.02
C PRO A 87 7.12 15.71 2.30
N ILE A 88 8.15 16.30 2.92
CA ILE A 88 8.79 15.78 4.15
C ILE A 88 8.37 16.63 5.37
N GLU A 89 8.10 15.96 6.48
CA GLU A 89 7.91 16.56 7.81
C GLU A 89 9.03 16.11 8.75
N TYR A 90 9.80 17.08 9.27
CA TYR A 90 10.99 16.83 10.10
C TYR A 90 10.69 16.63 11.58
N TYR A 91 9.42 16.68 11.98
CA TYR A 91 9.04 16.40 13.36
C TYR A 91 9.00 14.89 13.63
N PRO A 92 9.50 14.42 14.79
CA PRO A 92 9.42 13.01 15.15
C PRO A 92 7.97 12.54 15.15
N LYS A 93 7.68 11.45 14.42
CA LYS A 93 6.37 10.80 14.44
C LYS A 93 6.47 9.45 15.14
N PRO A 94 5.45 9.08 15.94
CA PRO A 94 5.40 7.74 16.50
C PRO A 94 5.26 6.72 15.37
N LEU A 95 6.08 5.68 15.41
CA LEU A 95 5.88 4.51 14.56
C LEU A 95 4.60 3.79 14.99
N MET A 96 3.89 3.24 14.01
CA MET A 96 2.76 2.37 14.27
C MET A 96 3.21 1.19 15.13
N LYS A 97 2.39 0.81 16.10
CA LYS A 97 2.56 -0.40 16.91
C LYS A 97 1.30 -1.23 16.82
N GLY A 98 1.26 -2.15 15.86
CA GLY A 98 0.24 -3.20 15.84
C GLY A 98 0.54 -4.30 16.85
N THR A 99 -0.40 -5.22 17.00
CA THR A 99 -0.27 -6.44 17.83
C THR A 99 -0.64 -7.72 17.08
N LYS A 100 -1.34 -7.60 15.95
CA LYS A 100 -1.90 -8.75 15.21
C LYS A 100 -1.07 -9.07 13.97
N SER A 101 -0.96 -10.35 13.67
CA SER A 101 -0.49 -10.83 12.38
C SER A 101 -1.70 -10.98 11.47
N ILE A 102 -1.68 -10.35 10.30
CA ILE A 102 -2.79 -10.33 9.36
C ILE A 102 -2.41 -11.09 8.09
N THR A 103 -3.22 -12.09 7.76
CA THR A 103 -3.07 -12.84 6.50
C THR A 103 -3.70 -12.06 5.35
N LEU A 104 -2.89 -11.71 4.35
CA LEU A 104 -3.33 -11.09 3.10
C LEU A 104 -3.63 -12.18 2.06
N SER A 105 -4.83 -12.12 1.48
CA SER A 105 -5.25 -12.99 0.38
C SER A 105 -6.08 -12.24 -0.65
N ASP A 106 -6.20 -12.80 -1.85
CA ASP A 106 -7.06 -12.34 -2.95
C ASP A 106 -8.28 -13.26 -3.18
N HIS A 107 -8.46 -14.28 -2.35
CA HIS A 107 -9.52 -15.27 -2.49
C HIS A 107 -10.49 -15.27 -1.30
N LEU A 108 -11.80 -15.23 -1.59
CA LEU A 108 -12.84 -15.32 -0.56
C LEU A 108 -12.79 -16.61 0.26
N SER A 109 -12.34 -17.71 -0.33
CA SER A 109 -12.19 -18.98 0.37
C SER A 109 -11.15 -18.94 1.49
N LYS A 110 -10.31 -17.90 1.52
CA LYS A 110 -9.24 -17.68 2.51
C LYS A 110 -9.65 -16.71 3.63
N ILE A 111 -10.92 -16.32 3.70
CA ILE A 111 -11.42 -15.52 4.83
C ILE A 111 -11.31 -16.38 6.10
N ASP A 112 -10.50 -15.90 7.02
CA ASP A 112 -10.38 -16.44 8.39
C ASP A 112 -10.29 -15.28 9.40
N ARG A 113 -10.13 -15.61 10.69
CA ARG A 113 -9.74 -14.65 11.72
C ARG A 113 -8.41 -14.00 11.32
N GLN A 114 -8.32 -12.70 11.56
CA GLN A 114 -7.12 -11.90 11.27
C GLN A 114 -6.72 -11.96 9.79
N SER A 115 -7.70 -11.85 8.89
CA SER A 115 -7.46 -11.81 7.45
C SER A 115 -7.87 -10.47 6.82
N LEU A 116 -7.10 -10.06 5.83
CA LEU A 116 -7.46 -9.02 4.88
C LEU A 116 -7.59 -9.67 3.50
N VAL A 117 -8.79 -9.64 2.94
CA VAL A 117 -9.05 -10.16 1.60
C VAL A 117 -9.24 -9.00 0.62
N VAL A 118 -8.34 -8.91 -0.35
CA VAL A 118 -8.28 -7.86 -1.35
C VAL A 118 -8.81 -8.41 -2.68
N LEU A 119 -10.02 -8.02 -3.03
CA LEU A 119 -10.72 -8.50 -4.22
C LEU A 119 -10.60 -7.52 -5.38
N ASN A 120 -10.65 -8.03 -6.60
CA ASN A 120 -10.62 -7.21 -7.81
C ASN A 120 -11.93 -6.43 -7.98
N SER A 121 -11.78 -5.13 -8.26
CA SER A 121 -12.92 -4.22 -8.45
C SER A 121 -13.70 -4.39 -9.75
N ASP A 122 -13.22 -5.25 -10.67
CA ASP A 122 -13.94 -5.64 -11.88
C ASP A 122 -15.15 -6.55 -11.57
N SER A 123 -15.03 -7.34 -10.49
CA SER A 123 -15.99 -8.37 -10.08
C SER A 123 -16.68 -8.02 -8.75
N TRP A 124 -16.03 -7.19 -7.92
CA TRP A 124 -16.50 -6.85 -6.58
C TRP A 124 -16.58 -5.33 -6.39
N ASN A 125 -17.54 -4.87 -5.59
CA ASN A 125 -17.62 -3.48 -5.18
C ASN A 125 -18.09 -3.39 -3.72
N GLY A 126 -17.38 -2.60 -2.92
CA GLY A 126 -17.64 -2.40 -1.49
C GLY A 126 -16.56 -3.00 -0.60
N SER A 127 -16.84 -2.92 0.70
CA SER A 127 -16.05 -3.52 1.78
C SER A 127 -16.99 -4.28 2.73
N LEU A 128 -16.47 -5.31 3.39
CA LEU A 128 -17.15 -6.00 4.48
C LEU A 128 -16.19 -6.12 5.65
N LYS A 129 -16.53 -5.50 6.76
CA LYS A 129 -15.73 -5.52 7.98
C LYS A 129 -16.37 -6.43 9.03
N SER A 130 -15.59 -7.36 9.56
CA SER A 130 -15.91 -8.11 10.77
C SER A 130 -15.09 -7.58 11.95
N THR A 131 -15.26 -8.17 13.14
CA THR A 131 -14.44 -7.82 14.30
C THR A 131 -12.98 -8.26 14.19
N SER A 132 -12.68 -9.19 13.28
CA SER A 132 -11.33 -9.77 13.14
C SER A 132 -10.85 -9.90 11.69
N SER A 133 -11.65 -9.52 10.70
CA SER A 133 -11.28 -9.61 9.29
C SER A 133 -11.90 -8.49 8.48
N LEU A 134 -11.29 -8.21 7.32
CA LEU A 134 -11.76 -7.18 6.41
C LEU A 134 -11.67 -7.69 4.98
N ILE A 135 -12.73 -7.45 4.21
CA ILE A 135 -12.76 -7.68 2.78
C ILE A 135 -12.88 -6.32 2.12
N ILE A 136 -12.05 -6.04 1.13
CA ILE A 136 -12.07 -4.78 0.38
C ILE A 136 -11.89 -5.05 -1.10
N SER A 137 -12.61 -4.28 -1.93
CA SER A 137 -12.39 -4.26 -3.38
C SER A 137 -11.49 -3.10 -3.81
N THR A 138 -10.59 -3.38 -4.75
CA THR A 138 -9.62 -2.43 -5.31
C THR A 138 -9.24 -2.81 -6.74
N ASN A 139 -8.69 -1.87 -7.51
CA ASN A 139 -8.06 -2.16 -8.81
C ASN A 139 -6.53 -2.33 -8.71
N ALA A 140 -6.02 -2.75 -7.56
CA ALA A 140 -4.57 -2.88 -7.32
C ALA A 140 -3.91 -3.93 -8.23
N ASN A 141 -4.68 -4.93 -8.64
CA ASN A 141 -4.28 -5.98 -9.58
C ASN A 141 -3.84 -5.44 -10.94
N LEU A 142 -4.37 -4.29 -11.37
CA LEU A 142 -3.97 -3.67 -12.63
C LEU A 142 -2.51 -3.19 -12.61
N PHE A 143 -1.94 -2.99 -11.43
CA PHE A 143 -0.57 -2.53 -11.22
C PHE A 143 0.42 -3.69 -11.01
N GLU A 144 -0.04 -4.93 -11.05
CA GLU A 144 0.83 -6.10 -10.93
C GLU A 144 1.56 -6.36 -12.25
N GLN A 145 2.85 -6.71 -12.15
CA GLN A 145 3.63 -7.22 -13.27
C GLN A 145 4.30 -8.55 -12.89
N ASP A 146 4.72 -9.32 -13.88
CA ASP A 146 5.06 -10.74 -13.71
C ASP A 146 6.11 -11.03 -12.63
N ASP A 147 7.04 -10.11 -12.38
CA ASP A 147 8.11 -10.29 -11.39
C ASP A 147 7.72 -9.89 -9.96
N HIS A 148 6.62 -9.14 -9.76
CA HIS A 148 6.23 -8.55 -8.47
C HIS A 148 4.72 -8.59 -8.24
N LYS A 149 4.10 -9.75 -8.49
CA LYS A 149 2.64 -9.96 -8.52
C LYS A 149 1.87 -9.62 -7.23
N PHE A 150 2.53 -9.25 -6.14
CA PHE A 150 1.88 -8.99 -4.86
C PHE A 150 2.16 -7.60 -4.26
N TYR A 151 3.03 -6.79 -4.86
CA TYR A 151 3.45 -5.51 -4.25
C TYR A 151 2.27 -4.54 -4.13
N SER A 152 1.49 -4.35 -5.19
CA SER A 152 0.32 -3.47 -5.16
C SER A 152 -0.79 -4.00 -4.24
N ARG A 153 -0.91 -5.32 -4.04
CA ARG A 153 -1.87 -5.94 -3.09
C ARG A 153 -1.52 -5.69 -1.64
N LEU A 154 -0.26 -5.46 -1.34
CA LEU A 154 0.17 -5.08 0.00
C LEU A 154 -0.20 -3.63 0.36
N ALA A 155 -0.40 -2.77 -0.64
CA ALA A 155 -0.71 -1.37 -0.40
C ALA A 155 -2.04 -1.16 0.37
N PRO A 156 -3.17 -1.82 0.04
CA PRO A 156 -4.35 -1.82 0.90
C PRO A 156 -4.07 -2.25 2.33
N ALA A 157 -3.22 -3.26 2.55
CA ALA A 157 -2.87 -3.74 3.89
C ALA A 157 -2.20 -2.64 4.72
N LEU A 158 -1.26 -1.90 4.12
CA LEU A 158 -0.62 -0.76 4.77
C LEU A 158 -1.61 0.34 5.13
N LEU A 159 -2.52 0.70 4.21
CA LEU A 159 -3.52 1.74 4.47
C LEU A 159 -4.51 1.36 5.58
N LEU A 160 -4.76 0.07 5.76
CA LEU A 160 -5.69 -0.50 6.74
C LEU A 160 -4.99 -1.01 8.02
N ALA A 161 -3.68 -0.80 8.13
CA ALA A 161 -2.87 -1.40 9.18
C ALA A 161 -3.35 -0.99 10.58
N GLU A 162 -3.62 0.30 10.81
CA GLU A 162 -4.09 0.81 12.10
C GLU A 162 -5.47 0.25 12.46
N GLU A 163 -6.37 0.13 11.48
CA GLU A 163 -7.72 -0.40 11.68
C GLU A 163 -7.72 -1.90 12.02
N LEU A 164 -6.71 -2.63 11.53
CA LEU A 164 -6.50 -4.05 11.79
C LEU A 164 -5.55 -4.31 12.97
N GLU A 165 -5.01 -3.27 13.62
CA GLU A 165 -3.94 -3.39 14.63
C GLU A 165 -2.75 -4.24 14.13
N MET A 166 -2.38 -4.07 12.87
CA MET A 166 -1.46 -4.95 12.16
C MET A 166 0.01 -4.70 12.55
N ALA A 167 0.65 -5.69 13.15
CA ALA A 167 2.10 -5.72 13.39
C ALA A 167 2.86 -6.44 12.26
N GLU A 168 2.19 -7.38 11.61
CA GLU A 168 2.77 -8.25 10.61
C GLU A 168 1.76 -8.50 9.49
N VAL A 169 2.23 -8.51 8.25
CA VAL A 169 1.49 -9.00 7.09
C VAL A 169 2.07 -10.34 6.67
N VAL A 170 1.23 -11.36 6.64
CA VAL A 170 1.56 -12.68 6.10
C VAL A 170 0.93 -12.78 4.71
N VAL A 171 1.74 -12.94 3.67
CA VAL A 171 1.22 -13.06 2.30
C VAL A 171 0.98 -14.53 1.96
N ASP A 172 -0.26 -14.89 1.64
CA ASP A 172 -0.62 -16.23 1.20
C ASP A 172 -0.17 -16.46 -0.26
N GLY A 173 0.45 -17.61 -0.54
CA GLY A 173 0.81 -18.03 -1.90
C GLY A 173 1.95 -17.24 -2.58
N ALA A 174 2.69 -16.41 -1.85
CA ALA A 174 3.85 -15.70 -2.40
C ALA A 174 5.14 -16.54 -2.33
N THR A 175 6.05 -16.34 -3.27
CA THR A 175 7.42 -16.86 -3.20
C THR A 175 8.30 -15.89 -2.43
N SER A 176 9.34 -16.36 -1.74
CA SER A 176 10.28 -15.52 -0.97
C SER A 176 11.10 -14.53 -1.84
N ASP A 177 11.07 -14.69 -3.15
CA ASP A 177 11.84 -13.85 -4.07
C ASP A 177 11.36 -12.39 -4.02
N GLY A 178 12.30 -11.46 -3.81
CA GLY A 178 12.02 -10.03 -3.68
C GLY A 178 11.46 -9.59 -2.32
N PHE A 179 11.33 -10.47 -1.32
CA PHE A 179 10.85 -10.10 0.02
C PHE A 179 11.87 -9.32 0.84
N GLU A 180 13.17 -9.49 0.62
CA GLU A 180 14.21 -8.89 1.48
C GLU A 180 14.19 -7.36 1.43
N GLY A 181 14.20 -6.78 0.21
CA GLY A 181 14.11 -5.33 0.01
C GLY A 181 12.80 -4.77 0.56
N LEU A 182 11.70 -5.47 0.31
CA LEU A 182 10.38 -5.05 0.75
C LEU A 182 10.22 -5.11 2.28
N SER A 183 10.81 -6.13 2.92
CA SER A 183 10.81 -6.29 4.38
C SER A 183 11.53 -5.13 5.07
N ALA A 184 12.64 -4.64 4.50
CA ALA A 184 13.34 -3.47 5.01
C ALA A 184 12.47 -2.20 4.93
N LEU A 185 11.71 -2.04 3.84
CA LEU A 185 10.77 -0.93 3.67
C LEU A 185 9.61 -1.00 4.67
N PHE A 186 9.03 -2.18 4.89
CA PHE A 186 7.93 -2.39 5.84
C PHE A 186 8.34 -2.13 7.29
N ARG A 187 9.54 -2.59 7.67
CA ARG A 187 10.08 -2.36 9.02
C ARG A 187 10.22 -0.87 9.34
N GLN A 188 10.47 -0.03 8.33
CA GLN A 188 10.58 1.42 8.52
C GLN A 188 9.28 2.05 9.02
N VAL A 189 8.13 1.45 8.69
CA VAL A 189 6.81 1.92 9.11
C VAL A 189 6.21 1.09 10.25
N GLY A 190 7.03 0.22 10.88
CA GLY A 190 6.63 -0.55 12.06
C GLY A 190 5.88 -1.85 11.77
N ILE A 191 5.93 -2.34 10.53
CA ILE A 191 5.25 -3.57 10.11
C ILE A 191 6.28 -4.62 9.68
N SER A 192 6.08 -5.86 10.10
CA SER A 192 6.84 -7.02 9.61
C SER A 192 6.16 -7.62 8.38
N LEU A 193 6.95 -8.19 7.48
CA LEU A 193 6.46 -8.89 6.29
C LEU A 193 6.96 -10.33 6.32
N SER A 194 6.05 -11.28 6.11
CA SER A 194 6.36 -12.71 6.04
C SER A 194 5.48 -13.41 5.00
N VAL A 195 5.81 -14.66 4.70
CA VAL A 195 5.14 -15.51 3.71
C VAL A 195 4.48 -16.67 4.47
N ALA A 196 3.26 -17.05 4.08
CA ALA A 196 2.64 -18.27 4.59
C ALA A 196 3.41 -19.50 4.07
N GLY A 197 3.95 -20.30 5.00
CA GLY A 197 4.68 -21.54 4.70
C GLY A 197 3.79 -22.72 4.34
#